data_AF-A0A8T5DTC1-F1
#
_entry.id   AF-A0A8T5DTC1-F1
#
_cell.length_a   1.000
_cell.length_b   1.000
_cell.length_c   1.000
_cell.angle_alpha   90.00
_cell.angle_beta   90.00
_cell.angle_gamma   90.00
#
_symmetry.space_group_name_H-M   'P 1'
#
loop_
_entity.id
_entity.type
_entity.pdbx_description
1 polymer ?
#
loop_
_entity_poly.entity_id
_entity_poly.type
_entity_poly.pdbx_seq_one_letter_code
_entity_poly.pdbx_strand_id
1 'polypeptide(L)'
;MSAGIPKVNIAVQDRVLLHLFENDEQADRYLAEVALTRPGIAESCALHPPNVSRTMRDLLKKQYVSEHTRNIRGEERRQKTWQLTDEGRTEALHKHKSLGKNKVVLRDEGGELLEVEALEAAERLATDISLLQILMHAQHEGVLTYGDIRFGKIKHSKQEEIAPPGRLTALTGVHSTYNNQPPNTRPVHGRKEQIDDLKSWFSSRKPCAVVHGIAGIGKSTLVAHWLKQNLEINPGLSICWYPCQPWDRALGIATSLLHRFGIDESHDPYNLIETLPLQPAGKIDVDNWRRRLTAYLTDADTIRERFKDDSGGPPPYWLIILDDVHHIESEAKDLLGALLQISTKTPLRLLLISRTKPTIYDRRDVHTRGIVTELSLQGLTKPEIKNWLKNFDSGDKYEVEQVHEKTGGHPLALELFELYGQETHVDWLQFLDDEIILRLPELERKLLLELAKSDAPLNWNKLADSVGWKGNPPKDLIQHGLLLELEDGMWLHEALKERLLRDVN
;
A
#
# COMPACT_ATOMS: atom_id res chain seq x y z
N MET A 1 -32.35 -43.91 20.46
CA MET A 1 -33.28 -43.01 19.73
C MET A 1 -32.42 -41.91 19.12
N SER A 2 -32.21 -41.92 17.80
CA SER A 2 -31.44 -40.87 17.12
C SER A 2 -32.31 -39.61 17.08
N ALA A 3 -32.13 -38.71 18.04
CA ALA A 3 -32.62 -37.35 17.92
C ALA A 3 -32.02 -36.76 16.64
N GLY A 4 -32.85 -36.48 15.64
CA GLY A 4 -32.39 -35.91 14.38
C GLY A 4 -31.74 -34.56 14.61
N ILE A 5 -30.75 -34.22 13.79
CA ILE A 5 -30.06 -32.92 13.84
C ILE A 5 -31.12 -31.81 13.73
N PRO A 6 -31.12 -30.81 14.63
CA PRO A 6 -32.05 -29.68 14.58
C PRO A 6 -31.97 -29.00 13.21
N LYS A 7 -33.09 -29.02 12.48
CA LYS A 7 -33.18 -28.46 11.14
C LYS A 7 -33.37 -26.94 11.24
N VAL A 8 -32.27 -26.21 11.20
CA VAL A 8 -32.29 -24.74 11.13
C VAL A 8 -32.84 -24.31 9.78
N ASN A 9 -33.80 -23.39 9.77
CA ASN A 9 -34.30 -22.78 8.55
C ASN A 9 -34.55 -21.29 8.79
N ILE A 10 -33.87 -20.43 8.03
CA ILE A 10 -34.01 -18.98 8.16
C ILE A 10 -34.77 -18.43 6.97
N ALA A 11 -35.81 -17.62 7.22
CA ALA A 11 -36.55 -16.94 6.17
C ALA A 11 -35.64 -15.99 5.38
N VAL A 12 -35.88 -15.88 4.07
CA VAL A 12 -35.09 -15.01 3.17
C VAL A 12 -35.01 -13.57 3.66
N GLN A 13 -36.13 -13.02 4.14
CA GLN A 13 -36.19 -11.65 4.65
C GLN A 13 -35.30 -11.48 5.89
N ASP A 14 -35.26 -12.47 6.78
CA ASP A 14 -34.48 -12.41 8.01
C ASP A 14 -32.98 -12.53 7.73
N ARG A 15 -32.56 -13.33 6.73
CA ARG A 15 -31.16 -13.38 6.27
C ARG A 15 -30.67 -12.03 5.79
N VAL A 16 -31.48 -11.34 4.98
CA VAL A 16 -31.15 -10.00 4.46
C VAL A 16 -31.07 -8.98 5.58
N LEU A 17 -31.97 -9.01 6.57
CA LEU A 17 -31.92 -8.11 7.72
C LEU A 17 -30.67 -8.36 8.59
N LEU A 18 -30.30 -9.62 8.86
CA LEU A 18 -29.07 -9.95 9.59
C LEU A 18 -27.83 -9.49 8.83
N HIS A 19 -27.75 -9.74 7.53
CA HIS A 19 -26.64 -9.30 6.69
C HIS A 19 -26.44 -7.79 6.72
N LEU A 20 -27.53 -7.02 6.57
CA LEU A 20 -27.46 -5.57 6.63
C LEU A 20 -27.10 -5.06 8.03
N PHE A 21 -27.53 -5.76 9.09
CA PHE A 21 -27.19 -5.44 10.47
C PHE A 21 -25.70 -5.65 10.78
N GLU A 22 -25.13 -6.75 10.27
CA GLU A 22 -23.70 -7.05 10.38
C GLU A 22 -22.82 -6.04 9.60
N ASN A 23 -23.40 -5.30 8.65
CA ASN A 23 -22.73 -4.27 7.87
C ASN A 23 -23.20 -2.83 8.18
N ASP A 24 -23.90 -2.60 9.30
CA ASP A 24 -24.52 -1.30 9.60
C ASP A 24 -23.49 -0.17 9.80
N GLU A 25 -22.25 -0.50 10.20
CA GLU A 25 -21.13 0.47 10.30
C GLU A 25 -20.78 1.15 8.95
N GLN A 26 -21.23 0.59 7.83
CA GLN A 26 -21.01 1.15 6.50
C GLN A 26 -22.13 2.14 6.07
N ALA A 27 -23.19 2.29 6.86
CA ALA A 27 -24.38 3.07 6.51
C ALA A 27 -24.05 4.55 6.16
N ASP A 28 -23.10 5.18 6.83
CA ASP A 28 -22.75 6.59 6.57
C ASP A 28 -21.48 6.79 5.73
N ARG A 29 -20.91 5.70 5.19
CA ARG A 29 -19.70 5.79 4.38
C ARG A 29 -20.01 6.22 2.95
N TYR A 30 -19.25 7.20 2.45
CA TYR A 30 -19.32 7.65 1.06
C TYR A 30 -18.89 6.55 0.07
N LEU A 31 -17.86 5.77 0.44
CA LEU A 31 -17.39 4.59 -0.28
C LEU A 31 -17.88 3.33 0.45
N ALA A 32 -18.70 2.53 -0.23
CA ALA A 32 -19.28 1.30 0.32
C ALA A 32 -18.60 0.05 -0.27
N GLU A 33 -18.69 -1.07 0.44
CA GLU A 33 -18.22 -2.36 -0.06
C GLU A 33 -19.28 -3.05 -0.92
N VAL A 34 -18.83 -4.02 -1.74
CA VAL A 34 -19.72 -4.83 -2.59
C VAL A 34 -20.79 -5.55 -1.77
N ALA A 35 -20.54 -5.83 -0.48
CA ALA A 35 -21.47 -6.48 0.45
C ALA A 35 -22.85 -5.80 0.55
N LEU A 36 -22.96 -4.49 0.35
CA LEU A 36 -24.24 -3.77 0.39
C LEU A 36 -24.99 -3.72 -0.94
N THR A 37 -24.39 -4.27 -2.00
CA THR A 37 -24.98 -4.30 -3.35
C THR A 37 -25.82 -5.56 -3.56
N ARG A 38 -26.61 -5.58 -4.63
CA ARG A 38 -27.46 -6.72 -4.99
C ARG A 38 -26.67 -8.03 -5.14
N PRO A 39 -25.53 -8.07 -5.87
CA PRO A 39 -24.71 -9.29 -5.94
C PRO A 39 -24.09 -9.67 -4.59
N GLY A 40 -23.59 -8.72 -3.79
CA GLY A 40 -22.99 -9.03 -2.49
C GLY A 40 -23.98 -9.60 -1.46
N ILE A 41 -25.20 -9.04 -1.42
CA ILE A 41 -26.29 -9.58 -0.59
C ILE A 41 -26.74 -10.96 -1.10
N ALA A 42 -26.77 -11.15 -2.41
CA ALA A 42 -27.14 -12.43 -3.01
C ALA A 42 -26.14 -13.53 -2.62
N GLU A 43 -24.84 -13.23 -2.70
CA GLU A 43 -23.77 -14.14 -2.29
C GLU A 43 -23.85 -14.47 -0.79
N SER A 44 -23.86 -13.45 0.06
CA SER A 44 -23.81 -13.61 1.53
C SER A 44 -25.03 -14.33 2.10
N CYS A 45 -26.22 -14.11 1.53
CA CYS A 45 -27.46 -14.76 1.97
C CYS A 45 -27.77 -16.08 1.23
N ALA A 46 -26.88 -16.52 0.31
CA ALA A 46 -27.09 -17.62 -0.62
C ALA A 46 -28.45 -17.54 -1.36
N LEU A 47 -28.69 -16.41 -2.01
CA LEU A 47 -29.91 -16.10 -2.77
C LEU A 47 -29.59 -15.86 -4.24
N HIS A 48 -30.56 -16.19 -5.10
CA HIS A 48 -30.53 -15.73 -6.49
C HIS A 48 -30.81 -14.20 -6.53
N PRO A 49 -30.07 -13.38 -7.31
CA PRO A 49 -30.19 -11.90 -7.26
C PRO A 49 -31.62 -11.33 -7.46
N PRO A 50 -32.49 -11.89 -8.33
CA PRO A 50 -33.92 -11.54 -8.39
C PRO A 50 -34.69 -11.67 -7.08
N ASN A 51 -34.34 -12.63 -6.21
CA ASN A 51 -34.98 -12.80 -4.91
C ASN A 51 -34.57 -11.67 -3.96
N VAL A 52 -33.33 -11.22 -4.02
CA VAL A 52 -32.88 -10.01 -3.29
C VAL A 52 -33.72 -8.81 -3.70
N SER A 53 -33.92 -8.58 -5.00
CA SER A 53 -34.77 -7.47 -5.49
C SER A 53 -36.24 -7.58 -5.06
N ARG A 54 -36.77 -8.79 -4.85
CA ARG A 54 -38.14 -8.99 -4.32
C ARG A 54 -38.18 -8.65 -2.83
N THR A 55 -37.25 -9.20 -2.06
CA THR A 55 -37.14 -8.97 -0.62
C THR A 55 -36.89 -7.49 -0.30
N MET A 56 -36.02 -6.81 -1.06
CA MET A 56 -35.79 -5.37 -0.87
C MET A 56 -37.03 -4.53 -1.13
N ARG A 57 -37.88 -4.89 -2.11
CA ARG A 57 -39.15 -4.18 -2.32
C ARG A 57 -40.08 -4.30 -1.11
N ASP A 58 -40.15 -5.49 -0.51
CA ASP A 58 -40.98 -5.72 0.68
C ASP A 58 -40.42 -4.98 1.91
N LEU A 59 -39.08 -4.97 2.09
CA LEU A 59 -38.41 -4.26 3.17
C LEU A 59 -38.51 -2.73 3.03
N LEU A 60 -38.39 -2.20 1.81
CA LEU A 60 -38.61 -0.79 1.50
C LEU A 60 -40.06 -0.38 1.81
N LYS A 61 -41.04 -1.22 1.45
CA LYS A 61 -42.46 -0.97 1.77
C LYS A 61 -42.73 -0.93 3.28
N LYS A 62 -42.00 -1.72 4.05
CA LYS A 62 -42.04 -1.74 5.52
C LYS A 62 -41.19 -0.63 6.17
N GLN A 63 -40.49 0.17 5.36
CA GLN A 63 -39.55 1.20 5.82
C GLN A 63 -38.42 0.66 6.71
N TYR A 64 -38.02 -0.60 6.54
CA TYR A 64 -36.91 -1.21 7.29
C TYR A 64 -35.55 -0.97 6.64
N VAL A 65 -35.52 -0.61 5.36
CA VAL A 65 -34.29 -0.32 4.63
C VAL A 65 -34.45 0.95 3.81
N SER A 66 -33.34 1.61 3.51
CA SER A 66 -33.26 2.71 2.54
C SER A 66 -32.35 2.33 1.38
N GLU A 67 -32.68 2.79 0.18
CA GLU A 67 -31.90 2.56 -1.04
C GLU A 67 -31.09 3.82 -1.39
N HIS A 68 -29.80 3.63 -1.66
CA HIS A 68 -28.88 4.70 -2.05
C HIS A 68 -28.09 4.29 -3.29
N THR A 69 -27.58 5.28 -4.02
CA THR A 69 -26.64 5.04 -5.13
C THR A 69 -25.25 5.49 -4.70
N ARG A 70 -24.28 4.57 -4.59
CA ARG A 70 -22.97 4.84 -3.98
C ARG A 70 -21.81 4.32 -4.84
N ASN A 71 -20.64 4.91 -4.63
CA ASN A 71 -19.39 4.38 -5.19
C ASN A 71 -19.04 3.10 -4.43
N ILE A 72 -18.69 2.05 -5.18
CA ILE A 72 -18.28 0.77 -4.60
C ILE A 72 -16.77 0.63 -4.75
N ARG A 73 -16.10 0.15 -3.70
CA ARG A 73 -14.65 -0.05 -3.72
C ARG A 73 -14.25 -1.00 -4.85
N GLY A 74 -13.39 -0.54 -5.76
CA GLY A 74 -12.88 -1.32 -6.90
C GLY A 74 -13.79 -1.34 -8.13
N GLU A 75 -14.86 -0.56 -8.15
CA GLU A 75 -15.82 -0.48 -9.25
C GLU A 75 -15.91 0.95 -9.79
N GLU A 76 -15.82 1.11 -11.11
CA GLU A 76 -15.89 2.42 -11.78
C GLU A 76 -17.30 3.02 -11.76
N ARG A 77 -18.33 2.16 -11.65
CA ARG A 77 -19.74 2.56 -11.73
C ARG A 77 -20.40 2.56 -10.37
N ARG A 78 -21.13 3.64 -10.08
CA ARG A 78 -22.03 3.71 -8.93
C ARG A 78 -23.08 2.61 -8.99
N GLN A 79 -23.27 1.93 -7.88
CA GLN A 79 -24.27 0.87 -7.76
C GLN A 79 -25.31 1.20 -6.70
N LYS A 80 -26.46 0.53 -6.78
CA LYS A 80 -27.48 0.60 -5.74
C LYS A 80 -27.04 -0.20 -4.52
N THR A 81 -27.10 0.44 -3.36
CA THR A 81 -26.80 -0.13 -2.05
C THR A 81 -27.99 0.01 -1.12
N TRP A 82 -28.15 -0.92 -0.19
CA TRP A 82 -29.19 -0.85 0.85
C TRP A 82 -28.57 -0.76 2.23
N GLN A 83 -29.23 -0.06 3.13
CA GLN A 83 -28.86 0.03 4.53
C GLN A 83 -30.11 0.05 5.41
N LEU A 84 -29.97 -0.27 6.69
CA LEU A 84 -31.08 -0.25 7.64
C LEU A 84 -31.52 1.19 7.96
N THR A 85 -32.81 1.37 8.18
CA THR A 85 -33.38 2.54 8.87
C THR A 85 -33.37 2.30 10.38
N ASP A 86 -33.79 3.26 11.19
CA ASP A 86 -33.88 3.08 12.64
C ASP A 86 -34.91 2.01 13.03
N GLU A 87 -36.04 1.95 12.33
CA GLU A 87 -37.03 0.87 12.46
C GLU A 87 -36.42 -0.47 12.02
N GLY A 88 -35.65 -0.45 10.93
CA GLY A 88 -34.92 -1.61 10.42
C GLY A 88 -33.89 -2.17 11.40
N ARG A 89 -33.12 -1.31 12.07
CA ARG A 89 -32.16 -1.67 13.12
C ARG A 89 -32.86 -2.34 14.28
N THR A 90 -34.00 -1.79 14.70
CA THR A 90 -34.78 -2.35 15.80
C THR A 90 -35.31 -3.75 15.46
N GLU A 91 -35.86 -3.93 14.26
CA GLU A 91 -36.31 -5.24 13.78
C GLU A 91 -35.13 -6.22 13.63
N ALA A 92 -34.03 -5.79 13.01
CA ALA A 92 -32.88 -6.64 12.78
C ALA A 92 -32.24 -7.10 14.10
N LEU A 93 -32.17 -6.23 15.12
CA LEU A 93 -31.72 -6.58 16.46
C LEU A 93 -32.66 -7.58 17.14
N HIS A 94 -33.98 -7.42 16.98
CA HIS A 94 -34.96 -8.40 17.46
C HIS A 94 -34.75 -9.76 16.79
N LYS A 95 -34.53 -9.77 15.46
CA LYS A 95 -34.25 -10.99 14.69
C LYS A 95 -32.92 -11.64 15.06
N HIS A 96 -31.88 -10.85 15.28
CA HIS A 96 -30.58 -11.31 15.77
C HIS A 96 -30.72 -12.04 17.10
N LYS A 97 -31.45 -11.47 18.05
CA LYS A 97 -31.73 -12.11 19.35
C LYS A 97 -32.62 -13.35 19.22
N SER A 98 -33.66 -13.31 18.38
CA SER A 98 -34.59 -14.44 18.25
C SER A 98 -33.96 -15.63 17.53
N LEU A 99 -33.26 -15.40 16.42
CA LEU A 99 -32.60 -16.45 15.64
C LEU A 99 -31.33 -16.95 16.33
N GLY A 100 -30.70 -16.08 17.12
CA GLY A 100 -29.57 -16.42 17.97
C GLY A 100 -29.84 -17.52 19.00
N LYS A 101 -31.10 -17.68 19.42
CA LYS A 101 -31.53 -18.74 20.35
C LYS A 101 -31.76 -20.10 19.70
N ASN A 102 -31.72 -20.16 18.36
CA ASN A 102 -31.88 -21.43 17.65
C ASN A 102 -30.74 -22.37 18.03
N LYS A 103 -31.09 -23.64 18.25
CA LYS A 103 -30.10 -24.67 18.56
C LYS A 103 -29.38 -25.11 17.28
N VAL A 104 -28.05 -25.12 17.34
CA VAL A 104 -27.14 -25.58 16.28
C VAL A 104 -26.24 -26.67 16.84
N VAL A 105 -25.81 -27.59 15.99
CA VAL A 105 -24.90 -28.67 16.38
C VAL A 105 -23.48 -28.32 16.00
N LEU A 106 -22.58 -28.36 16.96
CA LEU A 106 -21.15 -28.17 16.78
C LEU A 106 -20.41 -29.49 16.98
N ARG A 107 -19.28 -29.67 16.31
CA ARG A 107 -18.26 -30.65 16.65
C ARG A 107 -17.09 -29.90 17.28
N ASP A 108 -16.76 -30.21 18.53
CA ASP A 108 -15.66 -29.57 19.25
C ASP A 108 -14.26 -30.06 18.83
N GLU A 109 -13.21 -29.53 19.47
CA GLU A 109 -11.80 -29.94 19.28
C GLU A 109 -11.58 -31.45 19.49
N GLY A 110 -12.34 -32.07 20.40
CA GLY A 110 -12.25 -33.50 20.73
C GLY A 110 -13.06 -34.40 19.79
N GLY A 111 -13.84 -33.82 18.87
CA GLY A 111 -14.74 -34.54 17.98
C GLY A 111 -16.12 -34.84 18.56
N GLU A 112 -16.45 -34.31 19.75
CA GLU A 112 -17.75 -34.48 20.40
C GLU A 112 -18.80 -33.56 19.78
N LEU A 113 -20.04 -34.04 19.63
CA LEU A 113 -21.16 -33.27 19.11
C LEU A 113 -21.89 -32.55 20.25
N LEU A 114 -21.91 -31.23 20.20
CA LEU A 114 -22.54 -30.36 21.18
C LEU A 114 -23.71 -29.58 20.56
N GLU A 115 -24.86 -29.55 21.24
CA GLU A 115 -26.00 -28.72 20.84
C GLU A 115 -25.99 -27.41 21.62
N VAL A 116 -25.92 -26.28 20.92
CA VAL A 116 -25.64 -24.96 21.51
C VAL A 116 -26.56 -23.89 20.91
N GLU A 117 -26.75 -22.75 21.57
CA GLU A 117 -27.44 -21.62 20.91
C GLU A 117 -26.54 -21.00 19.83
N ALA A 118 -27.12 -20.59 18.70
CA ALA A 118 -26.37 -20.02 17.58
C ALA A 118 -25.51 -18.81 17.98
N LEU A 119 -25.91 -18.01 18.98
CA LEU A 119 -25.08 -16.91 19.50
C LEU A 119 -23.86 -17.36 20.29
N GLU A 120 -23.93 -18.52 20.94
CA GLU A 120 -22.81 -19.11 21.68
C GLU A 120 -21.85 -19.87 20.76
N ALA A 121 -22.27 -20.13 19.52
CA ALA A 121 -21.53 -20.98 18.61
C ALA A 121 -20.20 -20.37 18.14
N ALA A 122 -20.15 -19.06 17.89
CA ALA A 122 -18.91 -18.38 17.53
C ALA A 122 -17.85 -18.49 18.62
N GLU A 123 -18.26 -18.34 19.89
CA GLU A 123 -17.37 -18.44 21.05
C GLU A 123 -16.86 -19.87 21.24
N ARG A 124 -17.73 -20.89 21.08
CA ARG A 124 -17.34 -22.31 21.21
C ARG A 124 -16.54 -22.87 20.05
N LEU A 125 -16.78 -22.38 18.84
CA LEU A 125 -15.93 -22.65 17.69
C LEU A 125 -14.63 -21.85 17.74
N ALA A 126 -14.51 -20.91 18.70
CA ALA A 126 -13.39 -20.00 18.80
C ALA A 126 -13.18 -19.27 17.46
N THR A 127 -14.19 -18.65 16.84
CA THR A 127 -14.03 -18.02 15.51
C THR A 127 -14.77 -16.69 15.40
N ASP A 128 -14.34 -15.84 14.45
CA ASP A 128 -15.01 -14.57 14.10
C ASP A 128 -16.12 -14.75 13.06
N ILE A 129 -16.85 -15.86 13.17
CA ILE A 129 -17.96 -16.14 12.28
C ILE A 129 -19.21 -15.36 12.71
N SER A 130 -19.88 -14.74 11.74
CA SER A 130 -21.12 -14.01 11.96
C SER A 130 -22.30 -14.93 12.29
N LEU A 131 -23.33 -14.40 12.97
CA LEU A 131 -24.52 -15.18 13.28
C LEU A 131 -25.22 -15.67 12.00
N LEU A 132 -25.26 -14.84 10.94
CA LEU A 132 -25.81 -15.25 9.65
C LEU A 132 -25.08 -16.47 9.09
N GLN A 133 -23.74 -16.45 9.08
CA GLN A 133 -22.94 -17.57 8.58
C GLN A 133 -23.16 -18.84 9.40
N ILE A 134 -23.17 -18.75 10.75
CA ILE A 134 -23.45 -19.90 11.63
C ILE A 134 -24.79 -20.55 11.25
N LEU A 135 -25.82 -19.73 11.12
CA LEU A 135 -27.18 -20.17 10.81
C LEU A 135 -27.26 -20.76 9.38
N MET A 136 -26.55 -20.18 8.41
CA MET A 136 -26.48 -20.70 7.04
C MET A 136 -25.75 -22.04 6.95
N HIS A 137 -24.61 -22.20 7.62
CA HIS A 137 -23.91 -23.48 7.68
C HIS A 137 -24.75 -24.54 8.41
N ALA A 138 -25.41 -24.19 9.51
CA ALA A 138 -26.34 -25.08 10.20
C ALA A 138 -27.50 -25.54 9.28
N GLN A 139 -28.05 -24.64 8.47
CA GLN A 139 -29.15 -24.97 7.54
C GLN A 139 -28.73 -25.90 6.40
N HIS A 140 -27.52 -25.74 5.87
CA HIS A 140 -27.05 -26.49 4.69
C HIS A 140 -26.26 -27.76 5.02
N GLU A 141 -25.52 -27.77 6.12
CA GLU A 141 -24.57 -28.84 6.48
C GLU A 141 -24.95 -29.56 7.77
N GLY A 142 -25.80 -28.95 8.61
CA GLY A 142 -26.33 -29.54 9.83
C GLY A 142 -25.38 -29.57 11.02
N VAL A 143 -24.07 -29.67 10.80
CA VAL A 143 -23.05 -29.70 11.86
C VAL A 143 -21.90 -28.75 11.52
N LEU A 144 -21.60 -27.80 12.42
CA LEU A 144 -20.44 -26.92 12.29
C LEU A 144 -19.24 -27.57 12.98
N THR A 145 -18.08 -27.63 12.35
CA THR A 145 -16.90 -28.29 12.91
C THR A 145 -15.86 -27.29 13.39
N TYR A 146 -15.32 -27.49 14.59
CA TYR A 146 -14.18 -26.74 15.09
C TYR A 146 -12.98 -26.86 14.13
N GLY A 147 -12.33 -25.74 13.82
CA GLY A 147 -11.20 -25.70 12.89
C GLY A 147 -11.59 -25.81 11.41
N ASP A 148 -12.88 -25.71 11.08
CA ASP A 148 -13.30 -25.53 9.68
C ASP A 148 -12.75 -24.19 9.16
N ILE A 149 -11.94 -24.27 8.12
CA ILE A 149 -11.26 -23.14 7.49
C ILE A 149 -12.22 -22.03 7.03
N ARG A 150 -13.49 -22.37 6.79
CA ARG A 150 -14.53 -21.42 6.35
C ARG A 150 -14.99 -20.48 7.45
N PHE A 151 -14.73 -20.81 8.72
CA PHE A 151 -15.17 -20.01 9.87
C PHE A 151 -14.10 -18.99 10.31
N GLY A 152 -12.93 -18.99 9.67
CA GLY A 152 -11.84 -18.05 9.97
C GLY A 152 -10.85 -18.58 11.01
N LYS A 153 -10.00 -17.70 11.55
CA LYS A 153 -8.93 -18.08 12.48
C LYS A 153 -9.49 -18.45 13.85
N ILE A 154 -8.92 -19.50 14.45
CA ILE A 154 -9.28 -19.94 15.81
C ILE A 154 -8.79 -18.90 16.84
N LYS A 155 -9.71 -18.40 17.67
CA LYS A 155 -9.55 -17.50 18.80
C LYS A 155 -9.61 -18.29 20.11
N HIS A 156 -8.48 -18.73 20.63
CA HIS A 156 -8.48 -19.45 21.91
C HIS A 156 -9.03 -18.55 23.04
N SER A 157 -10.24 -18.89 23.53
CA SER A 157 -10.92 -18.25 24.66
C SER A 157 -10.68 -19.06 25.94
N LYS A 158 -9.52 -18.88 26.57
CA LYS A 158 -9.39 -19.15 28.00
C LYS A 158 -8.80 -17.93 28.68
N GLN A 159 -9.49 -17.50 29.75
CA GLN A 159 -9.00 -16.57 30.74
C GLN A 159 -7.55 -16.91 31.06
N GLU A 160 -6.66 -16.00 30.70
CA GLU A 160 -5.26 -16.02 31.09
C GLU A 160 -5.19 -15.81 32.61
N GLU A 161 -5.28 -16.90 33.38
CA GLU A 161 -4.27 -17.04 34.42
C GLU A 161 -2.93 -16.98 33.68
N ILE A 162 -2.13 -15.97 34.03
CA ILE A 162 -0.85 -15.65 33.43
C ILE A 162 0.07 -16.87 33.61
N ALA A 163 -0.02 -17.81 32.69
CA ALA A 163 1.04 -18.75 32.43
C ALA A 163 2.16 -17.96 31.76
N PRO A 164 3.43 -18.13 32.18
CA PRO A 164 4.54 -17.42 31.56
C PRO A 164 4.49 -17.70 30.06
N PRO A 165 4.66 -16.67 29.20
CA PRO A 165 4.39 -16.78 27.78
C PRO A 165 5.20 -17.95 27.23
N GLY A 166 4.49 -18.93 26.65
CA GLY A 166 5.11 -19.84 25.71
C GLY A 166 5.81 -18.97 24.68
N ARG A 167 7.13 -19.14 24.58
CA ARG A 167 8.02 -18.36 23.72
C ARG A 167 7.41 -18.34 22.32
N LEU A 168 6.79 -17.23 21.92
CA LEU A 168 6.58 -16.93 20.50
C LEU A 168 7.99 -16.88 19.92
N THR A 169 8.36 -17.89 19.14
CA THR A 169 9.56 -17.77 18.34
C THR A 169 9.22 -16.77 17.24
N ALA A 170 9.76 -15.55 17.38
CA ALA A 170 9.59 -14.55 16.35
C ALA A 170 10.19 -15.10 15.04
N LEU A 171 9.52 -14.81 13.93
CA LEU A 171 9.76 -15.29 12.55
C LEU A 171 8.98 -16.56 12.11
N THR A 172 8.18 -17.21 12.97
CA THR A 172 7.28 -18.31 12.53
C THR A 172 6.15 -17.80 11.62
N GLY A 173 6.12 -18.27 10.36
CA GLY A 173 5.07 -17.94 9.39
C GLY A 173 5.20 -16.57 8.69
N VAL A 174 6.36 -15.89 8.81
CA VAL A 174 6.63 -14.65 8.06
C VAL A 174 6.93 -15.00 6.60
N HIS A 175 5.96 -14.84 5.71
CA HIS A 175 6.26 -14.77 4.28
C HIS A 175 7.01 -13.46 4.00
N SER A 176 8.16 -13.54 3.34
CA SER A 176 8.96 -12.37 2.99
C SER A 176 8.12 -11.36 2.20
N THR A 177 7.93 -10.15 2.74
CA THR A 177 7.23 -9.04 2.05
C THR A 177 8.12 -8.26 1.09
N TYR A 178 9.35 -8.73 0.89
CA TYR A 178 10.37 -8.11 0.06
C TYR A 178 10.78 -9.01 -1.11
N ASN A 179 11.30 -8.40 -2.15
CA ASN A 179 11.76 -9.08 -3.36
C ASN A 179 13.29 -9.17 -3.38
N ASN A 180 13.82 -10.30 -3.84
CA ASN A 180 15.25 -10.53 -4.04
C ASN A 180 15.76 -10.04 -5.40
N GLN A 181 14.85 -9.61 -6.26
CA GLN A 181 15.12 -9.13 -7.60
C GLN A 181 14.35 -7.83 -7.84
N PRO A 182 14.87 -6.93 -8.70
CA PRO A 182 14.13 -5.75 -9.10
C PRO A 182 12.79 -6.14 -9.76
N PRO A 183 11.74 -5.31 -9.63
CA PRO A 183 10.50 -5.54 -10.35
C PRO A 183 10.74 -5.54 -11.86
N ASN A 184 9.94 -6.33 -12.59
CA ASN A 184 9.96 -6.32 -14.04
C ASN A 184 9.44 -4.98 -14.54
N THR A 185 10.29 -4.26 -15.27
CA THR A 185 10.01 -2.93 -15.79
C THR A 185 10.07 -2.93 -17.31
N ARG A 186 9.35 -1.98 -17.93
CA ARG A 186 9.46 -1.68 -19.36
C ARG A 186 10.87 -1.16 -19.69
N PRO A 187 11.28 -1.15 -20.97
CA PRO A 187 12.56 -0.58 -21.38
C PRO A 187 12.66 0.86 -20.89
N VAL A 188 13.76 1.20 -20.21
CA VAL A 188 14.01 2.58 -19.82
C VAL A 188 14.58 3.33 -21.02
N HIS A 189 13.93 4.44 -21.39
CA HIS A 189 14.39 5.34 -22.42
C HIS A 189 15.00 6.59 -21.78
N GLY A 190 16.21 6.95 -22.19
CA GLY A 190 16.94 8.10 -21.62
C GLY A 190 17.55 7.80 -20.24
N ARG A 191 17.68 8.82 -19.41
CA ARG A 191 18.21 8.78 -18.03
C ARG A 191 19.66 8.32 -17.88
N LYS A 192 20.48 8.49 -18.91
CA LYS A 192 21.87 7.99 -18.89
C LYS A 192 22.70 8.63 -17.78
N GLU A 193 22.58 9.94 -17.61
CA GLU A 193 23.26 10.68 -16.54
C GLU A 193 22.87 10.17 -15.16
N GLN A 194 21.57 9.97 -14.90
CA GLN A 194 21.10 9.49 -13.60
C GLN A 194 21.49 8.02 -13.35
N ILE A 195 21.57 7.19 -14.39
CA ILE A 195 22.12 5.82 -14.28
C ILE A 195 23.61 5.89 -13.92
N ASP A 196 24.37 6.79 -14.53
CA ASP A 196 25.80 6.96 -14.26
C ASP A 196 26.04 7.53 -12.87
N ASP A 197 25.16 8.41 -12.36
CA ASP A 197 25.18 8.87 -10.97
C ASP A 197 24.95 7.72 -9.97
N LEU A 198 24.01 6.81 -10.25
CA LEU A 198 23.78 5.61 -9.43
C LEU A 198 24.99 4.65 -9.46
N LYS A 199 25.60 4.47 -10.63
CA LYS A 199 26.84 3.69 -10.76
C LYS A 199 27.97 4.33 -9.96
N SER A 200 28.17 5.63 -10.11
CA SER A 200 29.19 6.41 -9.39
C SER A 200 28.98 6.31 -7.87
N TRP A 201 27.74 6.49 -7.39
CA TRP A 201 27.38 6.31 -5.99
C TRP A 201 27.76 4.92 -5.49
N PHE A 202 27.34 3.86 -6.19
CA PHE A 202 27.59 2.49 -5.77
C PHE A 202 29.09 2.14 -5.80
N SER A 203 29.83 2.61 -6.81
CA SER A 203 31.29 2.43 -6.90
C SER A 203 32.04 3.20 -5.83
N SER A 204 31.56 4.40 -5.45
CA SER A 204 32.14 5.23 -4.39
C SER A 204 31.92 4.68 -2.96
N ARG A 205 31.17 3.58 -2.83
CA ARG A 205 30.86 2.91 -1.56
C ARG A 205 30.19 3.82 -0.52
N LYS A 206 29.42 4.82 -0.99
CA LYS A 206 28.67 5.68 -0.08
C LYS A 206 27.55 4.90 0.62
N PRO A 207 27.25 5.20 1.90
CA PRO A 207 26.26 4.46 2.68
C PRO A 207 24.84 4.51 2.12
N CYS A 208 24.41 5.66 1.60
CA CYS A 208 23.02 5.87 1.21
C CYS A 208 22.89 6.69 -0.08
N ALA A 209 21.96 6.30 -0.95
CA ALA A 209 21.43 7.13 -2.03
C ALA A 209 19.94 7.35 -1.84
N VAL A 210 19.47 8.53 -2.22
CA VAL A 210 18.06 8.90 -2.18
C VAL A 210 17.65 9.34 -3.57
N VAL A 211 16.77 8.58 -4.19
CA VAL A 211 16.15 8.90 -5.47
C VAL A 211 14.77 9.49 -5.17
N HIS A 212 14.62 10.80 -5.39
CA HIS A 212 13.35 11.48 -5.11
C HIS A 212 12.81 12.22 -6.33
N GLY A 213 11.49 12.44 -6.36
CA GLY A 213 10.79 12.97 -7.53
C GLY A 213 9.29 12.72 -7.47
N ILE A 214 8.51 13.49 -8.23
CA ILE A 214 7.04 13.30 -8.28
C ILE A 214 6.62 11.87 -8.64
N ALA A 215 5.37 11.53 -8.30
CA ALA A 215 4.80 10.24 -8.67
C ALA A 215 4.90 10.03 -10.18
N GLY A 216 5.07 8.78 -10.63
CA GLY A 216 5.11 8.46 -12.07
C GLY A 216 6.32 8.99 -12.86
N ILE A 217 7.29 9.67 -12.23
CA ILE A 217 8.51 10.16 -12.91
C ILE A 217 9.50 9.06 -13.30
N GLY A 218 9.20 7.80 -12.97
CA GLY A 218 10.03 6.64 -13.28
C GLY A 218 11.16 6.36 -12.27
N LYS A 219 10.99 6.73 -10.99
CA LYS A 219 12.01 6.48 -9.94
C LYS A 219 12.29 5.00 -9.75
N SER A 220 11.26 4.21 -9.45
CA SER A 220 11.36 2.76 -9.27
C SER A 220 11.83 2.10 -10.56
N THR A 221 11.37 2.58 -11.72
CA THR A 221 11.81 2.11 -13.04
C THR A 221 13.31 2.31 -13.26
N LEU A 222 13.83 3.51 -12.96
CA LEU A 222 15.25 3.83 -13.08
C LEU A 222 16.11 2.91 -12.20
N VAL A 223 15.73 2.79 -10.92
CA VAL A 223 16.50 2.01 -9.95
C VAL A 223 16.45 0.52 -10.30
N ALA A 224 15.29 0.00 -10.69
CA ALA A 224 15.14 -1.39 -11.14
C ALA A 224 15.99 -1.68 -12.38
N HIS A 225 16.03 -0.76 -13.34
CA HIS A 225 16.86 -0.89 -14.54
C HIS A 225 18.36 -0.88 -14.23
N TRP A 226 18.81 0.08 -13.42
CA TRP A 226 20.19 0.13 -12.94
C TRP A 226 20.56 -1.14 -12.16
N LEU A 227 19.67 -1.61 -11.28
CA LEU A 227 19.91 -2.80 -10.46
C LEU A 227 20.04 -4.07 -11.32
N LYS A 228 19.23 -4.20 -12.36
CA LYS A 228 19.32 -5.31 -13.31
C LYS A 228 20.69 -5.37 -13.99
N GLN A 229 21.20 -4.23 -14.47
CA GLN A 229 22.56 -4.14 -15.04
C GLN A 229 23.64 -4.45 -13.99
N ASN A 230 23.46 -3.95 -12.76
CA ASN A 230 24.45 -4.15 -11.69
C ASN A 230 24.50 -5.61 -11.20
N LEU A 231 23.37 -6.33 -11.24
CA LEU A 231 23.29 -7.76 -10.91
C LEU A 231 24.06 -8.64 -11.90
N GLU A 232 24.10 -8.27 -13.18
CA GLU A 232 24.91 -8.97 -14.19
C GLU A 232 26.41 -8.83 -13.91
N ILE A 233 26.83 -7.72 -13.29
CA ILE A 233 28.22 -7.43 -12.93
C ILE A 233 28.57 -8.02 -11.55
N ASN A 234 27.64 -7.96 -10.60
CA ASN A 234 27.83 -8.35 -9.20
C ASN A 234 26.80 -9.41 -8.77
N PRO A 235 26.94 -10.67 -9.22
CA PRO A 235 25.94 -11.71 -8.96
C PRO A 235 25.83 -12.12 -7.48
N GLY A 236 26.86 -11.85 -6.67
CA GLY A 236 26.86 -12.14 -5.23
C GLY A 236 26.16 -11.09 -4.36
N LEU A 237 25.61 -10.01 -4.94
CA LEU A 237 24.99 -8.93 -4.18
C LEU A 237 23.71 -9.39 -3.47
N SER A 238 23.64 -9.22 -2.15
CA SER A 238 22.42 -9.52 -1.39
C SER A 238 21.43 -8.37 -1.49
N ILE A 239 20.33 -8.57 -2.21
CA ILE A 239 19.32 -7.54 -2.47
C ILE A 239 18.08 -7.78 -1.63
N CYS A 240 17.56 -6.71 -1.05
CA CYS A 240 16.18 -6.63 -0.59
C CYS A 240 15.53 -5.39 -1.19
N TRP A 241 14.56 -5.61 -2.06
CA TRP A 241 13.65 -4.59 -2.55
C TRP A 241 12.38 -4.65 -1.73
N TYR A 242 12.14 -3.65 -0.89
CA TYR A 242 10.97 -3.56 -0.03
C TYR A 242 10.03 -2.46 -0.54
N PRO A 243 8.87 -2.80 -1.12
CA PRO A 243 7.87 -1.81 -1.54
C PRO A 243 7.07 -1.30 -0.33
N CYS A 244 7.40 -0.13 0.21
CA CYS A 244 6.75 0.43 1.39
C CYS A 244 5.29 0.80 1.10
N GLN A 245 4.39 0.26 1.89
CA GLN A 245 2.96 0.51 1.83
C GLN A 245 2.51 1.45 2.95
N PRO A 246 1.38 2.17 2.79
CA PRO A 246 0.84 3.05 3.83
C PRO A 246 0.50 2.37 5.16
N TRP A 247 0.36 1.04 5.17
CA TRP A 247 0.06 0.23 6.36
C TRP A 247 1.30 -0.46 6.95
N ASP A 248 2.47 -0.31 6.34
CA ASP A 248 3.70 -0.88 6.87
C ASP A 248 4.13 -0.18 8.15
N ARG A 249 4.63 -0.98 9.09
CA ARG A 249 5.14 -0.50 10.38
C ARG A 249 6.62 -0.85 10.53
N ALA A 250 7.30 -0.11 11.40
CA ALA A 250 8.71 -0.35 11.74
C ALA A 250 8.99 -1.82 12.10
N LEU A 251 8.08 -2.46 12.85
CA LEU A 251 8.18 -3.88 13.20
C LEU A 251 8.25 -4.79 11.95
N GLY A 252 7.34 -4.60 10.99
CA GLY A 252 7.26 -5.40 9.78
C GLY A 252 8.53 -5.28 8.94
N ILE A 253 9.01 -4.04 8.76
CA ILE A 253 10.24 -3.75 8.04
C ILE A 253 11.44 -4.39 8.74
N ALA A 254 11.59 -4.20 10.05
CA ALA A 254 12.69 -4.77 10.81
C ALA A 254 12.71 -6.31 10.73
N THR A 255 11.54 -6.93 10.81
CA THR A 255 11.37 -8.39 10.70
C THR A 255 11.80 -8.89 9.32
N SER A 256 11.33 -8.25 8.25
CA SER A 256 11.70 -8.58 6.88
C SER A 256 13.20 -8.39 6.60
N LEU A 257 13.82 -7.36 7.19
CA LEU A 257 15.24 -7.13 7.08
C LEU A 257 16.07 -8.19 7.81
N LEU A 258 15.67 -8.58 9.02
CA LEU A 258 16.36 -9.67 9.75
C LEU A 258 16.34 -10.98 8.96
N HIS A 259 15.19 -11.33 8.40
CA HIS A 259 15.08 -12.49 7.50
C HIS A 259 16.03 -12.35 6.29
N ARG A 260 16.12 -11.16 5.67
CA ARG A 260 17.08 -10.92 4.58
C ARG A 260 18.54 -11.07 5.00
N PHE A 261 18.87 -10.66 6.22
CA PHE A 261 20.22 -10.80 6.76
C PHE A 261 20.59 -12.24 7.12
N GLY A 262 19.66 -13.19 6.96
CA GLY A 262 19.86 -14.60 7.27
C GLY A 262 19.63 -14.93 8.75
N ILE A 263 18.95 -14.04 9.48
CA ILE A 263 18.58 -14.28 10.87
C ILE A 263 17.28 -15.09 10.91
N ASP A 264 17.34 -16.23 11.58
CA ASP A 264 16.19 -17.10 11.88
C ASP A 264 16.42 -17.84 13.21
N GLU A 265 15.49 -18.72 13.59
CA GLU A 265 15.60 -19.51 14.82
C GLU A 265 16.86 -20.38 14.89
N SER A 266 17.40 -20.79 13.74
CA SER A 266 18.59 -21.65 13.67
C SER A 266 19.90 -20.85 13.72
N HIS A 267 19.86 -19.57 13.36
CA HIS A 267 21.05 -18.70 13.33
C HIS A 267 20.70 -17.28 13.78
N ASP A 268 20.73 -17.08 15.09
CA ASP A 268 20.61 -15.76 15.72
C ASP A 268 21.66 -15.54 16.83
N PRO A 269 22.96 -15.47 16.48
CA PRO A 269 24.05 -15.43 17.47
C PRO A 269 24.07 -14.16 18.32
N TYR A 270 23.39 -13.10 17.85
CA TYR A 270 23.29 -11.83 18.56
C TYR A 270 21.91 -11.60 19.21
N ASN A 271 21.02 -12.60 19.20
CA ASN A 271 19.65 -12.52 19.74
C ASN A 271 18.85 -11.34 19.15
N LEU A 272 18.97 -11.08 17.86
CA LEU A 272 18.23 -10.06 17.12
C LEU A 272 16.72 -10.28 17.18
N ILE A 273 16.28 -11.54 17.16
CA ILE A 273 14.86 -11.91 17.24
C ILE A 273 14.25 -11.41 18.55
N GLU A 274 15.00 -11.48 19.66
CA GLU A 274 14.54 -11.00 20.97
C GLU A 274 14.37 -9.48 21.05
N THR A 275 14.93 -8.72 20.10
CA THR A 275 14.69 -7.26 20.03
C THR A 275 13.37 -6.91 19.37
N LEU A 276 12.72 -7.88 18.72
CA LEU A 276 11.39 -7.68 18.16
C LEU A 276 10.34 -7.89 19.26
N PRO A 277 9.39 -6.95 19.42
CA PRO A 277 8.29 -7.12 20.35
C PRO A 277 7.44 -8.34 19.97
N LEU A 278 7.19 -9.19 20.97
CA LEU A 278 6.35 -10.39 20.83
C LEU A 278 4.85 -10.07 20.76
N GLN A 279 4.45 -8.87 21.21
CA GLN A 279 3.06 -8.42 21.18
C GLN A 279 2.72 -7.80 19.81
N PRO A 280 1.56 -8.15 19.21
CA PRO A 280 1.04 -7.45 18.04
C PRO A 280 0.94 -5.95 18.32
N ALA A 281 1.45 -5.11 17.40
CA ALA A 281 1.55 -3.66 17.54
C ALA A 281 2.52 -3.13 18.63
N GLY A 282 3.37 -3.98 19.20
CA GLY A 282 4.45 -3.53 20.06
C GLY A 282 5.44 -2.61 19.32
N LYS A 283 6.00 -1.65 20.03
CA LYS A 283 7.07 -0.79 19.49
C LYS A 283 8.41 -1.52 19.56
N ILE A 284 9.16 -1.47 18.47
CA ILE A 284 10.51 -2.03 18.42
C ILE A 284 11.48 -1.15 19.23
N ASP A 285 12.33 -1.79 20.03
CA ASP A 285 13.49 -1.12 20.62
C ASP A 285 14.56 -0.94 19.53
N VAL A 286 14.42 0.17 18.79
CA VAL A 286 15.29 0.51 17.67
C VAL A 286 16.76 0.58 18.09
N ASP A 287 17.06 1.05 19.30
CA ASP A 287 18.44 1.22 19.75
C ASP A 287 19.13 -0.11 20.02
N ASN A 288 18.43 -1.03 20.70
CA ASN A 288 18.93 -2.39 20.92
C ASN A 288 19.03 -3.18 19.61
N TRP A 289 18.01 -3.10 18.76
CA TRP A 289 18.02 -3.70 17.41
C TRP A 289 19.21 -3.19 16.59
N ARG A 290 19.44 -1.87 16.56
CA ARG A 290 20.56 -1.23 15.86
C ARG A 290 21.91 -1.76 16.34
N ARG A 291 22.14 -1.81 17.66
CA ARG A 291 23.42 -2.26 18.22
C ARG A 291 23.72 -3.71 17.87
N ARG A 292 22.75 -4.61 18.08
CA ARG A 292 22.91 -6.04 17.78
C ARG A 292 23.09 -6.27 16.28
N LEU A 293 22.36 -5.53 15.43
CA LEU A 293 22.45 -5.71 13.97
C LEU A 293 23.78 -5.19 13.45
N THR A 294 24.27 -4.08 14.02
CA THR A 294 25.63 -3.59 13.70
C THR A 294 26.67 -4.64 14.05
N ALA A 295 26.61 -5.24 15.24
CA ALA A 295 27.55 -6.26 15.67
C ALA A 295 27.54 -7.48 14.73
N TYR A 296 26.36 -8.00 14.41
CA TYR A 296 26.19 -9.09 13.46
C TYR A 296 26.78 -8.78 12.08
N LEU A 297 26.44 -7.62 11.50
CA LEU A 297 26.92 -7.24 10.16
C LEU A 297 28.41 -6.92 10.10
N THR A 298 29.07 -6.73 11.24
CA THR A 298 30.54 -6.59 11.32
C THR A 298 31.28 -7.90 11.59
N ASP A 299 30.57 -8.96 11.95
CA ASP A 299 31.14 -10.27 12.27
C ASP A 299 31.20 -11.17 11.04
N ALA A 300 32.31 -11.08 10.31
CA ALA A 300 32.54 -11.82 9.09
C ALA A 300 32.61 -13.35 9.29
N ASP A 301 32.95 -13.83 10.50
CA ASP A 301 33.05 -15.26 10.77
C ASP A 301 31.66 -15.87 10.95
N THR A 302 30.82 -15.20 11.74
CA THR A 302 29.41 -15.55 11.91
C THR A 302 28.64 -15.56 10.58
N ILE A 303 28.81 -14.51 9.77
CA ILE A 303 28.16 -14.45 8.45
C ILE A 303 28.66 -15.58 7.54
N ARG A 304 29.97 -15.86 7.56
CA ARG A 304 30.55 -16.97 6.78
C ARG A 304 29.98 -18.33 7.19
N GLU A 305 29.78 -18.55 8.47
CA GLU A 305 29.17 -19.77 9.00
C GLU A 305 27.73 -19.93 8.47
N ARG A 306 26.93 -18.86 8.50
CA ARG A 306 25.54 -18.90 8.02
C ARG A 306 25.42 -19.30 6.55
N PHE A 307 26.27 -18.73 5.70
CA PHE A 307 26.20 -18.91 4.25
C PHE A 307 27.22 -19.94 3.73
N LYS A 308 27.71 -20.82 4.60
CA LYS A 308 28.75 -21.80 4.28
C LYS A 308 28.31 -22.84 3.25
N ASP A 309 27.05 -23.26 3.33
CA ASP A 309 26.47 -24.28 2.45
C ASP A 309 25.76 -23.66 1.22
N ASP A 310 25.68 -22.33 1.14
CA ASP A 310 25.11 -21.62 0.01
C ASP A 310 26.12 -21.57 -1.16
N SER A 311 25.64 -21.95 -2.36
CA SER A 311 26.45 -22.02 -3.59
C SER A 311 27.17 -20.71 -3.96
N GLY A 312 26.76 -19.56 -3.42
CA GLY A 312 27.36 -18.25 -3.63
C GLY A 312 28.28 -17.75 -2.49
N GLY A 313 28.39 -18.49 -1.38
CA GLY A 313 29.07 -18.02 -0.17
C GLY A 313 28.37 -16.83 0.51
N PRO A 314 28.98 -16.23 1.56
CA PRO A 314 28.39 -15.07 2.23
C PRO A 314 28.29 -13.88 1.28
N PRO A 315 27.19 -13.12 1.33
CA PRO A 315 27.08 -11.93 0.51
C PRO A 315 28.15 -10.91 0.91
N PRO A 316 28.97 -10.40 -0.03
CA PRO A 316 30.00 -9.43 0.28
C PRO A 316 29.42 -8.07 0.70
N TYR A 317 28.20 -7.77 0.27
CA TYR A 317 27.47 -6.55 0.58
C TYR A 317 25.96 -6.81 0.62
N TRP A 318 25.25 -6.01 1.41
CA TRP A 318 23.79 -5.95 1.39
C TRP A 318 23.34 -4.62 0.78
N LEU A 319 22.46 -4.70 -0.20
CA LEU A 319 21.78 -3.54 -0.78
C LEU A 319 20.29 -3.61 -0.41
N ILE A 320 19.86 -2.69 0.45
CA ILE A 320 18.47 -2.55 0.83
C ILE A 320 17.88 -1.37 0.05
N ILE A 321 16.86 -1.66 -0.72
CA ILE A 321 16.11 -0.71 -1.52
C ILE A 321 14.74 -0.57 -0.87
N LEU A 322 14.46 0.60 -0.30
CA LEU A 322 13.15 0.92 0.24
C LEU A 322 12.43 1.77 -0.80
N ASP A 323 11.40 1.20 -1.42
CA ASP A 323 10.59 1.89 -2.43
C ASP A 323 9.41 2.60 -1.77
N ASP A 324 9.08 3.80 -2.24
CA ASP A 324 8.01 4.65 -1.69
C ASP A 324 8.12 4.95 -0.17
N VAL A 325 9.32 5.29 0.31
CA VAL A 325 9.63 5.56 1.74
C VAL A 325 8.72 6.62 2.39
N HIS A 326 8.24 7.60 1.63
CA HIS A 326 7.29 8.62 2.10
C HIS A 326 6.03 8.04 2.77
N HIS A 327 5.63 6.79 2.46
CA HIS A 327 4.49 6.12 3.10
C HIS A 327 4.76 5.75 4.56
N ILE A 328 6.02 5.47 4.93
CA ILE A 328 6.40 4.93 6.24
C ILE A 328 7.24 5.90 7.07
N GLU A 329 7.68 7.01 6.48
CA GLU A 329 8.67 7.89 7.10
C GLU A 329 8.22 8.41 8.47
N SER A 330 6.94 8.77 8.61
CA SER A 330 6.37 9.26 9.87
C SER A 330 6.30 8.17 10.94
N GLU A 331 5.97 6.94 10.58
CA GLU A 331 5.81 5.82 11.53
C GLU A 331 7.14 5.14 11.88
N ALA A 332 8.09 5.09 10.94
CA ALA A 332 9.33 4.33 11.06
C ALA A 332 10.60 5.22 11.09
N LYS A 333 10.45 6.52 11.40
CA LYS A 333 11.55 7.50 11.40
C LYS A 333 12.80 7.03 12.14
N ASP A 334 12.62 6.54 13.36
CA ASP A 334 13.73 6.10 14.21
C ASP A 334 14.45 4.88 13.61
N LEU A 335 13.69 3.93 13.05
CA LEU A 335 14.24 2.75 12.38
C LEU A 335 15.03 3.13 11.12
N LEU A 336 14.51 4.04 10.29
CA LEU A 336 15.19 4.54 9.11
C LEU A 336 16.49 5.28 9.45
N GLY A 337 16.45 6.11 10.51
CA GLY A 337 17.65 6.76 11.04
C GLY A 337 18.68 5.75 11.58
N ALA A 338 18.23 4.69 12.26
CA ALA A 338 19.10 3.62 12.72
C ALA A 338 19.73 2.85 11.55
N LEU A 339 18.96 2.52 10.52
CA LEU A 339 19.46 1.88 9.30
C LEU A 339 20.54 2.72 8.63
N LEU A 340 20.32 4.03 8.51
CA LEU A 340 21.31 4.94 7.94
C LEU A 340 22.61 4.96 8.77
N GLN A 341 22.50 4.87 10.09
CA GLN A 341 23.70 4.78 10.95
C GLN A 341 24.40 3.43 10.80
N ILE A 342 23.67 2.33 10.66
CA ILE A 342 24.23 0.99 10.44
C ILE A 342 25.01 0.98 9.12
N SER A 343 24.46 1.54 8.04
CA SER A 343 25.14 1.58 6.74
C SER A 343 26.45 2.38 6.73
N THR A 344 26.67 3.26 7.70
CA THR A 344 27.97 3.95 7.85
C THR A 344 29.06 3.09 8.50
N LYS A 345 28.69 1.99 9.16
CA LYS A 345 29.60 1.15 9.97
C LYS A 345 29.73 -0.28 9.46
N THR A 346 28.88 -0.68 8.54
CA THR A 346 28.80 -2.07 8.06
C THR A 346 28.82 -2.11 6.52
N PRO A 347 28.96 -3.29 5.90
CA PRO A 347 28.85 -3.46 4.45
C PRO A 347 27.44 -3.23 3.86
N LEU A 348 26.50 -2.74 4.66
CA LEU A 348 25.13 -2.40 4.27
C LEU A 348 25.10 -1.09 3.46
N ARG A 349 24.36 -1.08 2.36
CA ARG A 349 24.04 0.14 1.59
C ARG A 349 22.54 0.29 1.46
N LEU A 350 22.09 1.55 1.50
CA LEU A 350 20.68 1.91 1.39
C LEU A 350 20.42 2.68 0.09
N LEU A 351 19.33 2.34 -0.59
CA LEU A 351 18.77 3.15 -1.66
C LEU A 351 17.31 3.44 -1.32
N LEU A 352 17.00 4.71 -1.09
CA LEU A 352 15.66 5.15 -0.73
C LEU A 352 15.00 5.76 -1.95
N ILE A 353 13.82 5.27 -2.32
CA ILE A 353 12.99 5.89 -3.35
C ILE A 353 11.84 6.59 -2.64
N SER A 354 11.62 7.86 -2.96
CA SER A 354 10.60 8.65 -2.29
C SER A 354 10.00 9.70 -3.21
N ARG A 355 8.79 10.18 -2.89
CA ARG A 355 8.21 11.31 -3.63
C ARG A 355 8.86 12.63 -3.23
N THR A 356 9.04 12.79 -1.93
CA THR A 356 9.64 13.96 -1.30
C THR A 356 11.00 13.60 -0.72
N LYS A 357 11.80 14.62 -0.40
CA LYS A 357 13.07 14.43 0.31
C LYS A 357 12.79 13.93 1.73
N PRO A 358 13.31 12.76 2.14
CA PRO A 358 13.14 12.27 3.51
C PRO A 358 13.80 13.18 4.55
N THR A 359 13.19 13.31 5.71
CA THR A 359 13.65 14.10 6.87
C THR A 359 14.51 13.31 7.86
N ILE A 360 14.92 12.08 7.50
CA ILE A 360 15.73 11.19 8.34
C ILE A 360 17.22 11.56 8.37
N TYR A 361 17.66 12.47 7.49
CA TYR A 361 19.04 12.96 7.38
C TYR A 361 19.07 14.48 7.22
N ASP A 362 20.22 15.11 7.46
CA ASP A 362 20.38 16.56 7.33
C ASP A 362 21.24 16.96 6.11
N ARG A 363 21.30 18.27 5.82
CA ARG A 363 22.10 18.78 4.70
C ARG A 363 23.60 18.51 4.85
N ARG A 364 24.11 18.36 6.08
CA ARG A 364 25.53 18.07 6.32
C ARG A 364 25.84 16.63 5.94
N ASP A 365 24.90 15.71 6.13
CA ASP A 365 25.03 14.32 5.69
C ASP A 365 25.20 14.22 4.17
N VAL A 366 24.61 15.15 3.42
CA VAL A 366 24.76 15.24 1.96
C VAL A 366 26.04 15.97 1.53
N HIS A 367 26.25 17.20 2.00
CA HIS A 367 27.26 18.10 1.42
C HIS A 367 28.63 18.04 2.12
N THR A 368 28.67 17.65 3.40
CA THR A 368 29.88 17.75 4.22
C THR A 368 30.42 16.37 4.59
N ARG A 369 29.55 15.47 5.03
CA ARG A 369 29.91 14.12 5.49
C ARG A 369 29.89 13.08 4.38
N GLY A 370 29.20 13.36 3.27
CA GLY A 370 29.11 12.46 2.11
C GLY A 370 28.44 11.12 2.40
N ILE A 371 27.56 11.07 3.41
CA ILE A 371 26.83 9.88 3.84
C ILE A 371 25.68 9.59 2.87
N VAL A 372 24.98 10.64 2.43
CA VAL A 372 23.80 10.56 1.57
C VAL A 372 24.10 11.21 0.22
N THR A 373 23.78 10.53 -0.87
CA THR A 373 23.78 11.11 -2.22
C THR A 373 22.34 11.31 -2.67
N GLU A 374 21.93 12.56 -2.94
CA GLU A 374 20.59 12.86 -3.44
C GLU A 374 20.59 12.87 -4.97
N LEU A 375 19.65 12.14 -5.56
CA LEU A 375 19.34 12.14 -6.99
C LEU A 375 17.90 12.64 -7.15
N SER A 376 17.76 13.84 -7.70
CA SER A 376 16.46 14.43 -8.01
C SER A 376 16.05 14.08 -9.43
N LEU A 377 14.97 13.33 -9.59
CA LEU A 377 14.39 13.04 -10.89
C LEU A 377 13.45 14.16 -11.33
N GLN A 378 13.70 14.64 -12.55
CA GLN A 378 12.91 15.66 -13.25
C GLN A 378 12.20 15.06 -14.46
N GLY A 379 11.42 15.84 -15.21
CA GLY A 379 10.95 15.45 -16.54
C GLY A 379 12.09 15.01 -17.47
N LEU A 380 11.78 14.17 -18.45
CA LEU A 380 12.68 13.83 -19.54
C LEU A 380 12.95 15.07 -20.40
N THR A 381 14.22 15.27 -20.70
CA THR A 381 14.68 16.36 -21.57
C THR A 381 14.28 16.10 -23.02
N LYS A 382 14.23 17.15 -23.84
CA LYS A 382 13.93 17.03 -25.29
C LYS A 382 14.80 15.99 -26.01
N PRO A 383 16.14 15.89 -25.79
CA PRO A 383 16.95 14.84 -26.39
C PRO A 383 16.52 13.43 -25.97
N GLU A 384 16.10 13.24 -24.71
CA GLU A 384 15.62 11.96 -24.20
C GLU A 384 14.26 11.60 -24.79
N ILE A 385 13.34 12.56 -24.91
CA ILE A 385 12.05 12.37 -25.59
C ILE A 385 12.27 12.03 -27.06
N LYS A 386 13.18 12.73 -27.75
CA LYS A 386 13.56 12.39 -29.13
C LYS A 386 14.05 10.96 -29.25
N ASN A 387 14.81 10.47 -28.27
CA ASN A 387 15.28 9.09 -28.27
C ASN A 387 14.15 8.09 -27.93
N TRP A 388 13.20 8.48 -27.09
CA TRP A 388 11.98 7.70 -26.84
C TRP A 388 11.16 7.55 -28.12
N LEU A 389 10.86 8.66 -28.81
CA LEU A 389 10.06 8.67 -30.04
C LEU A 389 10.67 7.84 -31.17
N LYS A 390 12.00 7.71 -31.25
CA LYS A 390 12.64 6.83 -32.25
C LYS A 390 12.26 5.35 -32.10
N ASN A 391 11.94 4.92 -30.88
CA ASN A 391 11.54 3.54 -30.59
C ASN A 391 10.03 3.36 -30.63
N PHE A 392 9.28 4.43 -30.93
CA PHE A 392 7.83 4.44 -31.01
C PHE A 392 7.40 4.20 -32.47
N ASP A 393 6.53 3.20 -32.71
CA ASP A 393 6.09 2.78 -34.05
C ASP A 393 5.44 3.90 -34.90
N SER A 394 5.09 5.05 -34.29
CA SER A 394 4.56 6.25 -34.96
C SER A 394 5.31 7.54 -34.60
N GLY A 395 6.54 7.45 -34.08
CA GLY A 395 7.29 8.60 -33.56
C GLY A 395 7.63 9.69 -34.58
N ASP A 396 7.82 9.32 -35.86
CA ASP A 396 8.13 10.26 -36.94
C ASP A 396 6.98 11.25 -37.25
N LYS A 397 5.77 10.99 -36.73
CA LYS A 397 4.60 11.85 -36.93
C LYS A 397 4.53 13.02 -35.94
N TYR A 398 5.34 13.01 -34.89
CA TYR A 398 5.23 13.96 -33.79
C TYR A 398 6.50 14.80 -33.63
N GLU A 399 6.34 16.11 -33.53
CA GLU A 399 7.45 17.00 -33.22
C GLU A 399 7.83 16.93 -31.75
N VAL A 400 9.14 16.80 -31.46
CA VAL A 400 9.68 16.65 -30.10
C VAL A 400 9.28 17.83 -29.20
N GLU A 401 9.36 19.05 -29.75
CA GLU A 401 8.92 20.28 -29.10
C GLU A 401 7.48 20.19 -28.60
N GLN A 402 6.55 19.81 -29.48
CA GLN A 402 5.12 19.71 -29.14
C GLN A 402 4.87 18.64 -28.09
N VAL A 403 5.54 17.49 -28.19
CA VAL A 403 5.41 16.40 -27.21
C VAL A 403 5.96 16.83 -25.84
N HIS A 404 7.09 17.53 -25.80
CA HIS A 404 7.67 18.04 -24.56
C HIS A 404 6.78 19.11 -23.91
N GLU A 405 6.23 20.05 -24.69
CA GLU A 405 5.31 21.08 -24.18
C GLU A 405 4.05 20.46 -23.57
N LYS A 406 3.48 19.45 -24.23
CA LYS A 406 2.26 18.77 -23.78
C LYS A 406 2.49 17.88 -22.55
N THR A 407 3.56 17.10 -22.54
CA THR A 407 3.80 16.10 -21.48
C THR A 407 4.63 16.62 -20.30
N GLY A 408 5.29 17.77 -20.46
CA GLY A 408 6.30 18.25 -19.50
C GLY A 408 7.49 17.28 -19.35
N GLY A 409 7.67 16.36 -20.29
CA GLY A 409 8.64 15.27 -20.20
C GLY A 409 8.30 14.20 -19.16
N HIS A 410 7.07 14.17 -18.64
CA HIS A 410 6.69 13.19 -17.63
C HIS A 410 6.62 11.77 -18.24
N PRO A 411 7.42 10.78 -17.77
CA PRO A 411 7.47 9.44 -18.36
C PRO A 411 6.12 8.73 -18.43
N LEU A 412 5.30 8.78 -17.38
CA LEU A 412 3.96 8.18 -17.42
C LEU A 412 3.05 8.85 -18.47
N ALA A 413 3.18 10.17 -18.68
CA ALA A 413 2.39 10.86 -19.70
C ALA A 413 2.83 10.43 -21.10
N LEU A 414 4.14 10.27 -21.30
CA LEU A 414 4.71 9.76 -22.56
C LEU A 414 4.31 8.30 -22.82
N GLU A 415 4.24 7.45 -21.79
CA GLU A 415 3.76 6.07 -21.91
C GLU A 415 2.27 6.01 -22.32
N LEU A 416 1.43 6.85 -21.71
CA LEU A 416 0.01 6.94 -22.07
C LEU A 416 -0.16 7.51 -23.49
N PHE A 417 0.67 8.50 -23.85
CA PHE A 417 0.72 9.03 -25.21
C PHE A 417 1.10 7.94 -26.23
N GLU A 418 2.07 7.09 -25.91
CA GLU A 418 2.49 5.94 -26.72
C GLU A 418 1.36 4.90 -26.87
N LEU A 419 0.66 4.55 -25.79
CA LEU A 419 -0.37 3.51 -25.82
C LEU A 419 -1.64 3.92 -26.60
N TYR A 420 -2.05 5.18 -26.49
CA TYR A 420 -3.36 5.61 -26.98
C TYR A 420 -3.31 6.55 -28.18
N GLY A 421 -2.13 7.10 -28.52
CA GLY A 421 -1.97 8.04 -29.64
C GLY A 421 -2.80 9.33 -29.50
N GLN A 422 -3.38 9.58 -28.32
CA GLN A 422 -4.21 10.73 -27.99
C GLN A 422 -3.61 11.52 -26.84
N GLU A 423 -3.92 12.82 -26.84
CA GLU A 423 -3.20 13.88 -26.12
C GLU A 423 -3.54 13.94 -24.62
N THR A 424 -4.73 13.47 -24.23
CA THR A 424 -5.19 13.42 -22.83
C THR A 424 -6.09 12.19 -22.62
N HIS A 425 -5.54 11.11 -22.06
CA HIS A 425 -6.35 9.96 -21.66
C HIS A 425 -7.01 10.21 -20.30
N VAL A 426 -8.20 9.64 -20.05
CA VAL A 426 -8.92 9.77 -18.76
C VAL A 426 -8.04 9.30 -17.60
N ASP A 427 -7.27 8.23 -17.80
CA ASP A 427 -6.36 7.67 -16.78
C ASP A 427 -5.18 8.60 -16.46
N TRP A 428 -4.71 9.41 -17.41
CA TRP A 428 -3.67 10.42 -17.16
C TRP A 428 -4.19 11.55 -16.27
N LEU A 429 -5.41 12.00 -16.55
CA LEU A 429 -6.07 13.06 -15.78
C LEU A 429 -6.40 12.59 -14.36
N GLN A 430 -6.87 11.36 -14.21
CA GLN A 430 -7.13 10.74 -12.91
C GLN A 430 -5.83 10.52 -12.12
N PHE A 431 -4.75 10.11 -12.78
CA PHE A 431 -3.43 10.05 -12.16
C PHE A 431 -2.96 11.44 -11.67
N LEU A 432 -3.08 12.47 -12.51
CA LEU A 432 -2.73 13.84 -12.11
C LEU A 432 -3.49 14.28 -10.85
N ASP A 433 -4.76 13.88 -10.72
CA ASP A 433 -5.57 14.17 -9.54
C ASP A 433 -5.10 13.43 -8.30
N ASP A 434 -5.11 12.10 -8.35
CA ASP A 434 -4.89 11.25 -7.19
C ASP A 434 -3.45 11.33 -6.68
N GLU A 435 -2.49 11.53 -7.60
CA GLU A 435 -1.07 11.39 -7.30
C GLU A 435 -0.32 12.73 -7.18
N ILE A 436 -0.85 13.80 -7.79
CA ILE A 436 -0.21 15.12 -7.79
C ILE A 436 -1.15 16.16 -7.15
N ILE A 437 -2.28 16.51 -7.77
CA ILE A 437 -3.10 17.67 -7.40
C ILE A 437 -3.74 17.53 -6.01
N LEU A 438 -4.32 16.37 -5.67
CA LEU A 438 -4.98 16.16 -4.36
C LEU A 438 -4.00 16.00 -3.20
N ARG A 439 -2.72 15.75 -3.48
CA ARG A 439 -1.66 15.58 -2.47
C ARG A 439 -0.90 16.89 -2.19
N LEU A 440 -1.07 17.91 -3.02
CA LEU A 440 -0.41 19.20 -2.84
C LEU A 440 -1.02 19.99 -1.67
N PRO A 441 -0.20 20.74 -0.91
CA PRO A 441 -0.69 21.73 0.05
C PRO A 441 -1.66 22.71 -0.59
N GLU A 442 -2.65 23.18 0.19
CA GLU A 442 -3.74 24.04 -0.32
C GLU A 442 -3.23 25.31 -1.04
N LEU A 443 -2.18 25.95 -0.50
CA LEU A 443 -1.56 27.15 -1.09
C LEU A 443 -0.84 26.84 -2.40
N GLU A 444 -0.18 25.69 -2.51
CA GLU A 444 0.49 25.24 -3.73
C GLU A 444 -0.53 24.90 -4.82
N ARG A 445 -1.62 24.23 -4.45
CA ARG A 445 -2.74 23.97 -5.38
C ARG A 445 -3.38 25.26 -5.88
N LYS A 446 -3.60 26.25 -4.99
CA LYS A 446 -4.12 27.57 -5.38
C LYS A 446 -3.19 28.30 -6.36
N LEU A 447 -1.88 28.23 -6.14
CA LEU A 447 -0.85 28.76 -7.04
C LEU A 447 -1.00 28.20 -8.46
N LEU A 448 -1.08 26.87 -8.59
CA LEU A 448 -1.23 26.21 -9.88
C LEU A 448 -2.59 26.52 -10.52
N LEU A 449 -3.68 26.56 -9.75
CA LEU A 449 -5.01 26.94 -10.26
C LEU A 449 -5.02 28.36 -10.84
N GLU A 450 -4.30 29.30 -10.23
CA GLU A 450 -4.24 30.67 -10.73
C GLU A 450 -3.40 30.78 -12.00
N LEU A 451 -2.28 30.07 -12.07
CA LEU A 451 -1.50 29.94 -13.31
C LEU A 451 -2.31 29.27 -14.43
N ALA A 452 -3.15 28.29 -14.10
CA ALA A 452 -3.92 27.55 -15.10
C ALA A 452 -4.96 28.45 -15.81
N LYS A 453 -5.43 29.51 -15.16
CA LYS A 453 -6.32 30.51 -15.77
C LYS A 453 -5.60 31.52 -16.66
N SER A 454 -4.26 31.58 -16.59
CA SER A 454 -3.48 32.57 -17.32
C SER A 454 -3.11 32.05 -18.71
N ASP A 455 -3.26 32.91 -19.71
CA ASP A 455 -2.85 32.63 -21.10
C ASP A 455 -1.41 33.03 -21.39
N ALA A 456 -0.70 33.62 -20.42
CA ALA A 456 0.72 33.98 -20.52
C ALA A 456 1.47 33.77 -19.20
N PRO A 457 2.81 33.61 -19.23
CA PRO A 457 3.64 33.50 -18.03
C PRO A 457 3.36 34.64 -17.04
N LEU A 458 3.20 34.29 -15.77
CA LEU A 458 2.89 35.26 -14.70
C LEU A 458 4.14 35.61 -13.91
N ASN A 459 4.38 36.91 -13.71
CA ASN A 459 5.43 37.35 -12.80
C ASN A 459 5.18 36.81 -11.38
N TRP A 460 6.24 36.26 -10.76
CA TRP A 460 6.14 35.61 -9.45
C TRP A 460 5.48 36.49 -8.38
N ASN A 461 5.80 37.78 -8.30
CA ASN A 461 5.25 38.65 -7.26
C ASN A 461 3.74 38.80 -7.41
N LYS A 462 3.24 38.98 -8.64
CA LYS A 462 1.80 39.08 -8.92
C LYS A 462 1.07 37.78 -8.60
N LEU A 463 1.69 36.66 -8.95
CA LEU A 463 1.15 35.33 -8.69
C LEU A 463 1.13 35.00 -7.18
N ALA A 464 2.18 35.38 -6.45
CA ALA A 464 2.25 35.18 -5.01
C ALA A 464 1.20 36.02 -4.28
N ASP A 465 1.01 37.28 -4.69
CA ASP A 465 0.03 38.19 -4.11
C ASP A 465 -1.41 37.72 -4.32
N SER A 466 -1.75 37.16 -5.49
CA SER A 466 -3.12 36.72 -5.80
C SER A 466 -3.61 35.55 -4.96
N VAL A 467 -2.69 34.69 -4.50
CA VAL A 467 -2.99 33.51 -3.67
C VAL A 467 -2.54 33.66 -2.22
N GLY A 468 -1.99 34.82 -1.84
CA GLY A 468 -1.51 35.11 -0.49
C GLY A 468 -0.26 34.33 -0.08
N TRP A 469 0.56 33.92 -1.05
CA TRP A 469 1.82 33.22 -0.81
C TRP A 469 2.88 34.16 -0.26
N LYS A 470 3.60 33.73 0.79
CA LYS A 470 4.69 34.49 1.39
C LYS A 470 6.02 33.78 1.18
N GLY A 471 6.89 34.40 0.38
CA GLY A 471 8.27 33.95 0.21
C GLY A 471 8.62 33.71 -1.26
N ASN A 472 9.66 32.92 -1.46
CA ASN A 472 10.18 32.57 -2.77
C ASN A 472 9.30 31.51 -3.46
N PRO A 473 9.47 31.32 -4.79
CA PRO A 473 8.81 30.25 -5.52
C PRO A 473 9.00 28.89 -4.85
N PRO A 474 7.96 28.04 -4.78
CA PRO A 474 8.04 26.70 -4.20
C PRO A 474 9.05 25.87 -4.98
N LYS A 475 10.21 25.63 -4.36
CA LYS A 475 11.35 24.96 -5.00
C LYS A 475 11.03 23.55 -5.42
N ASP A 476 10.20 22.85 -4.67
CA ASP A 476 9.83 21.46 -4.96
C ASP A 476 8.98 21.39 -6.24
N LEU A 477 8.06 22.33 -6.45
CA LEU A 477 7.26 22.41 -7.69
C LEU A 477 8.15 22.68 -8.92
N ILE A 478 9.14 23.57 -8.78
CA ILE A 478 10.09 23.87 -9.85
C ILE A 478 11.01 22.68 -10.11
N GLN A 479 11.58 22.11 -9.05
CA GLN A 479 12.50 20.98 -9.12
C GLN A 479 11.85 19.77 -9.79
N HIS A 480 10.54 19.58 -9.60
CA HIS A 480 9.79 18.49 -10.19
C HIS A 480 9.11 18.83 -11.52
N GLY A 481 9.31 20.03 -12.06
CA GLY A 481 8.76 20.44 -13.36
C GLY A 481 7.25 20.65 -13.37
N LEU A 482 6.62 20.76 -12.19
CA LEU A 482 5.20 21.13 -12.07
C LEU A 482 5.00 22.64 -12.26
N LEU A 483 6.02 23.44 -11.93
CA LEU A 483 6.09 24.87 -12.15
C LEU A 483 7.32 25.17 -13.01
N LEU A 484 7.12 25.84 -14.14
CA LEU A 484 8.20 26.26 -15.02
C LEU A 484 8.61 27.69 -14.73
N GLU A 485 9.91 27.93 -14.68
CA GLU A 485 10.49 29.27 -14.61
C GLU A 485 10.99 29.64 -16.02
N LEU A 486 10.26 30.53 -16.69
CA LEU A 486 10.63 31.10 -17.98
C LEU A 486 11.18 32.52 -17.80
N GLU A 487 11.84 33.05 -18.82
CA GLU A 487 12.38 34.43 -18.79
C GLU A 487 11.29 35.48 -18.49
N ASP A 488 10.08 35.25 -19.01
CA ASP A 488 8.93 36.16 -18.86
C ASP A 488 8.09 35.91 -17.60
N GLY A 489 8.37 34.85 -16.83
CA GLY A 489 7.66 34.54 -15.58
C GLY A 489 7.42 33.05 -15.35
N MET A 490 6.56 32.77 -14.38
CA MET A 490 6.16 31.41 -14.01
C MET A 490 5.10 30.87 -14.96
N TRP A 491 5.20 29.59 -15.31
CA TRP A 491 4.32 28.94 -16.28
C TRP A 491 3.98 27.50 -15.90
N LEU A 492 2.92 26.97 -16.52
CA LEU A 492 2.45 25.60 -16.37
C LEU A 492 2.55 24.86 -17.70
N HIS A 493 2.81 23.56 -17.65
CA HIS A 493 2.62 22.72 -18.82
C HIS A 493 1.14 22.56 -19.18
N GLU A 494 0.86 22.41 -20.48
CA GLU A 494 -0.51 22.44 -21.02
C GLU A 494 -1.38 21.30 -20.47
N ALA A 495 -0.83 20.11 -20.26
CA ALA A 495 -1.58 19.00 -19.66
C ALA A 495 -2.03 19.28 -18.21
N LEU A 496 -1.21 19.97 -17.42
CA LEU A 496 -1.56 20.33 -16.04
C LEU A 496 -2.58 21.48 -16.04
N LYS A 497 -2.38 22.45 -16.94
CA LYS A 497 -3.29 23.58 -17.16
C LYS A 497 -4.68 23.11 -17.59
N GLU A 498 -4.76 22.25 -18.60
CA GLU A 498 -6.03 21.70 -19.10
C GLU A 498 -6.78 20.92 -18.01
N ARG A 499 -6.07 20.12 -17.19
CA ARG A 499 -6.70 19.43 -16.06
C ARG A 499 -7.23 20.41 -15.02
N LEU A 500 -6.41 21.37 -14.58
CA LEU A 500 -6.80 22.34 -13.55
C LEU A 500 -7.97 23.22 -13.97
N LEU A 501 -8.11 23.52 -15.27
CA LEU A 501 -9.26 24.26 -15.80
C LEU A 501 -10.57 23.46 -15.76
N ARG A 502 -10.52 22.11 -15.81
CA ARG A 502 -11.70 21.24 -15.63
C ARG A 502 -12.21 21.17 -14.18
N ASP A 503 -11.42 21.62 -13.20
CA ASP A 503 -11.82 21.74 -11.78
C ASP A 503 -12.57 23.06 -11.49
N VAL A 504 -12.46 24.05 -12.39
CA VAL A 504 -13.00 25.42 -12.21
C VAL A 504 -14.37 25.58 -12.87
N ASN A 505 -14.74 24.68 -13.79
CA ASN A 505 -16.06 24.57 -14.42
C ASN A 505 -16.83 23.39 -13.85
#